data_AF-A0A2T4TGI0-F1
#
_entry.id   AF-A0A2T4TGI0-F1
#
_cell.length_a   1.000
_cell.length_b   1.000
_cell.length_c   1.000
_cell.angle_alpha   90.00
_cell.angle_beta   90.00
_cell.angle_gamma   90.00
#
_symmetry.space_group_name_H-M   'P 1'
#
loop_
_entity.id
_entity.type
_entity.pdbx_description
1 polymer ?
#
loop_
_entity_poly.entity_id
_entity_poly.type
_entity_poly.pdbx_seq_one_letter_code
_entity_poly.pdbx_strand_id
1 'polypeptide(L)'
;METKKRYSDEELEEFRTIVNDKLAIAKSDYDETMKILMNKNTNDVNDTSPTYKALEEGSSNQTKEELVQMAQRQQKFIQALQAALVRINNKTYGIDRITGELIPKERLRIVPHATLSVASKMANKNH
;
A
#
# COMPACT_ATOMS: atom_id res chain seq x y z
N MET A 1 -26.70 -13.04 -23.31
CA MET A 1 -25.92 -11.88 -23.76
C MET A 1 -24.75 -11.72 -22.80
N GLU A 2 -23.57 -12.19 -23.19
CA GLU A 2 -22.36 -12.10 -22.37
C GLU A 2 -21.87 -10.65 -22.42
N THR A 3 -22.28 -9.87 -21.42
CA THR A 3 -21.74 -8.53 -21.23
C THR A 3 -20.27 -8.69 -20.87
N LYS A 4 -19.37 -8.35 -21.80
CA LYS A 4 -17.92 -8.32 -21.54
C LYS A 4 -17.65 -7.26 -20.47
N LYS A 5 -17.68 -7.65 -19.20
CA LYS A 5 -17.42 -6.81 -18.03
C LYS A 5 -15.91 -6.56 -17.86
N ARG A 6 -15.23 -6.08 -18.90
CA ARG A 6 -13.80 -5.73 -18.85
C ARG A 6 -13.56 -4.35 -19.43
N TYR A 7 -12.54 -3.67 -18.92
CA TYR A 7 -12.04 -2.43 -19.51
C TYR A 7 -11.35 -2.68 -20.86
N SER A 8 -11.40 -1.68 -21.73
CA SER A 8 -10.64 -1.71 -22.99
C SER A 8 -9.14 -1.65 -22.72
N ASP A 9 -8.35 -2.16 -23.66
CA ASP A 9 -6.90 -2.20 -23.55
C ASP A 9 -6.28 -0.79 -23.37
N GLU A 10 -6.85 0.24 -24.01
CA GLU A 10 -6.46 1.65 -23.83
C GLU A 10 -6.60 2.12 -22.38
N GLU A 11 -7.73 1.80 -21.75
CA GLU A 11 -7.99 2.20 -20.36
C GLU A 11 -7.11 1.44 -19.38
N LEU A 12 -6.87 0.15 -19.66
CA LEU A 12 -5.94 -0.67 -18.89
C LEU A 12 -4.53 -0.10 -18.93
N GLU A 13 -4.12 0.49 -20.04
CA GLU A 13 -2.83 1.15 -20.19
C GLU A 13 -2.74 2.47 -19.39
N GLU A 14 -3.81 3.28 -19.38
CA GLU A 14 -3.92 4.44 -18.49
C GLU A 14 -3.76 4.02 -17.02
N PHE A 15 -4.49 2.99 -16.58
CA PHE A 15 -4.38 2.48 -15.22
C PHE A 15 -2.98 1.93 -14.92
N ARG A 16 -2.33 1.29 -15.89
CA ARG A 16 -0.96 0.79 -15.75
C ARG A 16 0.01 1.92 -15.43
N THR A 17 -0.10 3.05 -16.14
CA THR A 17 0.74 4.22 -15.91
C THR A 17 0.53 4.79 -14.51
N ILE A 18 -0.73 4.98 -14.09
CA ILE A 18 -1.08 5.46 -12.75
C ILE A 18 -0.56 4.53 -11.65
N VAL A 19 -0.67 3.21 -11.84
CA VAL A 19 -0.19 2.21 -10.88
C VAL A 19 1.34 2.24 -10.78
N ASN A 20 2.06 2.36 -11.90
CA ASN A 20 3.51 2.43 -11.89
C ASN A 20 4.04 3.69 -11.21
N ASP A 21 3.42 4.84 -11.48
CA ASP A 21 3.77 6.10 -10.83
C ASP A 21 3.63 6.01 -9.30
N LYS A 22 2.47 5.55 -8.81
CA LYS A 22 2.24 5.31 -7.38
C LYS A 22 3.16 4.24 -6.79
N LEU A 23 3.51 3.21 -7.57
CA LEU A 23 4.43 2.17 -7.12
C LEU A 23 5.84 2.72 -6.91
N ALA A 24 6.31 3.60 -7.80
CA ALA A 24 7.60 4.26 -7.67
C ALA A 24 7.63 5.14 -6.41
N ILE A 25 6.60 5.97 -6.20
CA ILE A 25 6.47 6.81 -5.01
C ILE A 25 6.44 5.95 -3.74
N ALA A 26 5.58 4.93 -3.68
CA ALA A 26 5.45 4.06 -2.51
C ALA A 26 6.75 3.30 -2.20
N LYS A 27 7.50 2.87 -3.22
CA LYS A 27 8.82 2.25 -3.02
C LYS A 27 9.84 3.23 -2.46
N SER A 28 9.86 4.46 -2.95
CA SER A 28 10.76 5.50 -2.43
C SER A 28 10.45 5.81 -0.96
N ASP A 29 9.17 5.95 -0.64
CA ASP A 29 8.67 6.22 0.72
C ASP A 29 8.99 5.05 1.68
N TYR A 30 8.86 3.81 1.20
CA TYR A 30 9.27 2.63 1.96
C TYR A 30 10.77 2.56 2.21
N ASP A 31 11.60 2.85 1.20
CA ASP A 31 13.06 2.87 1.33
C ASP A 31 13.51 3.93 2.33
N GLU A 32 12.90 5.12 2.30
CA GLU A 32 13.17 6.18 3.28
C GLU A 32 12.81 5.75 4.71
N THR A 33 11.60 5.20 4.92
CA THR A 33 11.19 4.65 6.22
C THR A 33 12.17 3.56 6.69
N MET A 34 12.58 2.66 5.80
CA MET A 34 13.50 1.57 6.12
C MET A 34 14.89 2.11 6.46
N LYS A 35 15.37 3.13 5.75
CA LYS A 35 16.63 3.81 6.03
C LYS A 35 16.61 4.49 7.38
N ILE A 36 15.52 5.16 7.76
CA ILE A 36 15.36 5.75 9.09
C ILE A 36 15.39 4.65 10.17
N LEU A 37 14.69 3.54 9.95
CA LEU A 37 14.66 2.40 10.86
C LEU A 37 16.04 1.74 11.04
N MET A 38 16.78 1.56 9.94
CA MET A 38 18.13 1.00 9.95
C MET A 38 19.14 1.97 10.59
N ASN A 39 19.07 3.27 10.26
CA ASN A 39 19.99 4.28 10.79
C ASN A 39 19.78 4.51 12.29
N LYS A 40 18.52 4.51 12.79
CA LYS A 40 18.24 4.52 14.24
C LYS A 40 18.84 3.33 14.97
N ASN A 41 19.00 2.18 14.31
CA ASN A 41 19.64 1.01 14.90
C ASN A 41 21.16 1.18 15.06
N THR A 42 21.78 2.13 14.36
CA THR A 42 23.23 2.38 14.36
C THR A 42 23.66 3.52 15.30
N ASN A 43 22.73 4.30 15.84
CA ASN A 43 23.04 5.52 16.62
C ASN A 43 22.96 5.37 18.17
N ASP A 44 22.89 4.16 18.74
CA ASP A 44 22.82 3.98 20.21
C ASP A 44 23.89 3.00 20.73
N VAL A 45 25.18 3.32 20.58
CA VAL A 45 26.23 2.61 21.34
C VAL A 45 27.33 3.51 21.91
N ASN A 46 27.23 4.83 21.82
CA ASN A 46 28.27 5.67 22.40
C ASN A 46 27.67 6.96 22.98
N ASP A 47 27.87 7.10 24.29
CA ASP A 47 27.81 8.34 25.08
C ASP A 47 26.55 8.63 25.93
N THR A 48 26.80 8.60 27.24
CA THR A 48 26.12 9.28 28.37
C THR A 48 25.09 8.50 29.25
N SER A 49 25.54 8.26 30.49
CA SER A 49 24.84 8.23 31.79
C SER A 49 23.56 7.39 32.00
N PRO A 50 23.56 6.44 32.97
CA PRO A 50 22.47 5.47 33.21
C PRO A 50 21.18 6.05 33.81
N THR A 51 21.14 7.33 34.18
CA THR A 51 20.02 7.93 34.93
C THR A 51 18.94 8.55 34.04
N TYR A 52 19.23 8.82 32.76
CA TYR A 52 18.28 9.41 31.78
C TYR A 52 17.73 8.37 30.78
N LYS A 53 18.40 7.21 30.66
CA LYS A 53 18.10 6.16 29.68
C LYS A 53 16.70 5.54 29.85
N ALA A 54 16.25 5.32 31.09
CA ALA A 54 14.98 4.64 31.37
C ALA A 54 13.72 5.41 30.93
N LEU A 55 13.77 6.74 30.81
CA LEU A 55 12.63 7.57 30.37
C LEU A 55 12.62 7.78 28.84
N GLU A 56 13.80 7.88 28.21
CA GLU A 56 13.93 7.98 26.75
C GLU A 56 13.74 6.66 26.01
N GLU A 57 14.07 5.52 26.63
CA GLU A 57 13.85 4.19 26.03
C GLU A 57 12.36 3.91 25.74
N GLY A 58 11.43 4.43 26.55
CA GLY A 58 9.99 4.32 26.28
C GLY A 58 9.54 5.10 25.03
N SER A 59 10.03 6.34 24.86
CA SER A 59 9.66 7.19 23.71
C SER A 59 10.33 6.76 22.41
N SER A 60 11.58 6.31 22.49
CA SER A 60 12.32 5.80 21.34
C SER A 60 11.76 4.47 20.82
N ASN A 61 11.31 3.59 21.71
CA ASN A 61 10.65 2.33 21.34
C ASN A 61 9.30 2.56 20.68
N GLN A 62 8.44 3.44 21.22
CA GLN A 62 7.17 3.82 20.60
C GLN A 62 7.36 4.33 19.16
N THR A 63 8.33 5.23 18.95
CA THR A 63 8.61 5.77 17.61
C THR A 63 9.06 4.68 16.63
N LYS A 64 9.82 3.69 17.10
CA LYS A 64 10.28 2.57 16.27
C LYS A 64 9.12 1.65 15.88
N GLU A 65 8.24 1.32 16.82
CA GLU A 65 7.07 0.48 16.57
C GLU A 65 6.13 1.13 15.56
N GLU A 66 5.91 2.44 15.65
CA GLU A 66 5.15 3.21 14.66
C GLU A 66 5.76 3.15 13.26
N LEU A 67 7.09 3.34 13.15
CA LEU A 67 7.81 3.23 11.88
C LEU A 67 7.74 1.81 11.29
N VAL A 68 7.86 0.77 12.12
CA VAL A 68 7.69 -0.63 11.68
C VAL A 68 6.29 -0.87 11.15
N GLN A 69 5.25 -0.40 11.86
CA GLN A 69 3.88 -0.51 11.37
C GLN A 69 3.67 0.26 10.06
N MET A 70 4.25 1.45 9.93
CA MET A 70 4.20 2.26 8.72
C MET A 70 4.86 1.51 7.54
N ALA A 71 6.07 0.97 7.74
CA ALA A 71 6.78 0.18 6.76
C ALA A 71 5.98 -1.06 6.31
N GLN A 72 5.36 -1.77 7.25
CA GLN A 72 4.50 -2.91 6.93
C GLN A 72 3.27 -2.52 6.09
N ARG A 73 2.66 -1.37 6.37
CA ARG A 73 1.54 -0.84 5.59
C ARG A 73 1.98 -0.44 4.18
N GLN A 74 3.11 0.26 4.05
CA GLN A 74 3.71 0.61 2.76
C GLN A 74 4.05 -0.64 1.94
N GLN A 75 4.66 -1.67 2.56
CA GLN A 75 4.96 -2.93 1.90
C GLN A 75 3.70 -3.64 1.38
N LYS A 76 2.64 -3.72 2.19
CA LYS A 76 1.34 -4.27 1.75
C LYS A 76 0.75 -3.48 0.59
N PHE A 77 0.89 -2.16 0.62
CA PHE A 77 0.43 -1.27 -0.46
C PHE A 77 1.20 -1.51 -1.77
N ILE A 78 2.54 -1.63 -1.70
CA ILE A 78 3.41 -1.99 -2.83
C ILE A 78 2.98 -3.34 -3.44
N GLN A 79 2.79 -4.37 -2.59
CA GLN A 79 2.31 -5.69 -3.04
C GLN A 79 0.93 -5.59 -3.72
N ALA A 80 0.02 -4.77 -3.18
CA ALA A 80 -1.30 -4.58 -3.75
C ALA A 80 -1.24 -3.88 -5.13
N LEU A 81 -0.34 -2.90 -5.32
CA LEU A 81 -0.09 -2.26 -6.62
C LEU A 81 0.53 -3.24 -7.63
N GLN A 82 1.49 -4.07 -7.22
CA GLN A 82 2.05 -5.12 -8.08
C GLN A 82 0.98 -6.14 -8.49
N ALA A 83 0.12 -6.56 -7.56
CA ALA A 83 -1.00 -7.43 -7.86
C ALA A 83 -2.03 -6.77 -8.81
N ALA A 84 -2.21 -5.45 -8.73
CA ALA A 84 -3.02 -4.69 -9.69
C ALA A 84 -2.42 -4.74 -11.10
N LEU A 85 -1.10 -4.54 -11.24
CA LEU A 85 -0.41 -4.68 -12.54
C LEU A 85 -0.59 -6.08 -13.16
N VAL A 86 -0.51 -7.13 -12.34
CA VAL A 86 -0.76 -8.51 -12.81
C VAL A 86 -2.20 -8.66 -13.32
N ARG A 87 -3.19 -8.06 -12.66
CA ARG A 87 -4.60 -8.09 -13.13
C ARG A 87 -4.81 -7.28 -14.39
N ILE A 88 -4.12 -6.15 -14.54
CA ILE A 88 -4.14 -5.35 -15.75
C ILE A 88 -3.64 -6.19 -16.93
N ASN A 89 -2.51 -6.88 -16.75
CA ASN A 89 -1.94 -7.76 -17.77
C ASN A 89 -2.88 -8.93 -18.12
N ASN A 90 -3.53 -9.53 -17.12
CA ASN A 90 -4.54 -10.57 -17.33
C ASN A 90 -5.89 -10.04 -17.83
N LYS A 91 -6.05 -8.73 -18.03
CA LYS A 91 -7.31 -8.07 -18.45
C LYS A 91 -8.49 -8.34 -17.50
N THR A 92 -8.20 -8.59 -16.22
CA THR A 92 -9.18 -8.80 -15.14
C THR A 92 -9.22 -7.63 -14.15
N TYR A 93 -8.49 -6.56 -14.45
CA TYR A 93 -8.46 -5.36 -13.62
C TYR A 93 -9.80 -4.64 -13.61
N GLY A 94 -10.18 -4.14 -12.44
CA GLY A 94 -11.43 -3.43 -12.26
C GLY A 94 -12.68 -4.29 -12.21
N ILE A 95 -12.54 -5.62 -12.10
CA ILE A 95 -13.65 -6.55 -11.85
C ILE A 95 -13.70 -6.84 -10.34
N ASP A 96 -14.86 -6.60 -9.72
CA ASP A 96 -15.10 -6.92 -8.32
C ASP A 96 -15.00 -8.43 -8.10
N ARG A 97 -14.19 -8.84 -7.13
CA ARG A 97 -13.94 -10.28 -6.86
C ARG A 97 -15.14 -11.02 -6.28
N ILE A 98 -16.12 -10.30 -5.74
CA ILE A 98 -17.31 -10.87 -5.09
C ILE A 98 -18.49 -10.82 -6.07
N THR A 99 -18.82 -9.63 -6.58
CA THR A 99 -20.01 -9.45 -7.42
C THR A 99 -19.71 -9.69 -8.91
N GLY A 100 -18.44 -9.69 -9.31
CA GLY A 100 -18.06 -9.82 -10.71
C GLY A 100 -18.48 -8.60 -11.54
N GLU A 101 -18.75 -7.46 -10.90
CA GLU A 101 -19.16 -6.21 -11.56
C GLU A 101 -17.96 -5.29 -11.82
N LEU A 102 -18.11 -4.35 -12.76
CA LEU A 102 -17.07 -3.37 -13.04
C LEU A 102 -17.02 -2.32 -11.92
N ILE A 103 -15.86 -2.20 -11.27
CA ILE A 103 -15.55 -1.15 -10.30
C ILE A 103 -15.37 0.16 -11.07
N PRO A 104 -16.09 1.24 -10.74
CA PRO A 104 -16.08 2.48 -11.52
C PRO A 104 -14.68 3.07 -11.71
N LYS A 105 -14.40 3.56 -12.93
CA LYS A 105 -13.10 4.13 -13.35
C LYS A 105 -12.59 5.22 -12.42
N GLU A 106 -13.49 6.12 -11.99
CA GLU A 106 -13.15 7.22 -11.07
C GLU A 106 -12.58 6.71 -9.74
N ARG A 107 -13.07 5.56 -9.25
CA ARG A 107 -12.55 4.95 -8.02
C ARG A 107 -11.16 4.37 -8.23
N LEU A 108 -10.93 3.70 -9.36
CA LEU A 108 -9.65 3.09 -9.71
C LEU A 108 -8.57 4.15 -9.97
N ARG A 109 -8.95 5.34 -10.47
CA ARG A 109 -8.03 6.49 -10.60
C ARG A 109 -7.48 6.97 -9.26
N ILE A 110 -8.33 7.04 -8.23
CA ILE A 110 -7.94 7.49 -6.89
C ILE A 110 -7.20 6.37 -6.14
N VAL A 111 -7.80 5.17 -6.15
CA VAL A 111 -7.38 4.00 -5.37
C VAL A 111 -7.16 2.82 -6.31
N PRO A 112 -6.02 2.77 -7.05
CA PRO A 112 -5.83 1.79 -8.11
C PRO A 112 -5.56 0.37 -7.61
N HIS A 113 -5.32 0.19 -6.31
CA HIS A 113 -5.20 -1.11 -5.66
C HIS A 113 -6.55 -1.63 -5.12
N ALA A 114 -7.65 -0.87 -5.27
CA ALA A 114 -8.96 -1.28 -4.79
C ALA A 114 -9.42 -2.56 -5.49
N THR A 115 -9.62 -3.62 -4.70
CA THR A 115 -10.07 -4.93 -5.20
C THR A 115 -11.54 -5.20 -4.94
N LEU A 116 -12.20 -4.28 -4.24
CA LEU A 116 -13.58 -4.37 -3.76
C LEU A 116 -14.27 -3.05 -4.07
N SER A 117 -15.49 -3.13 -4.58
CA SER A 117 -16.41 -2.00 -4.71
C SER A 117 -16.79 -1.45 -3.33
N VAL A 118 -17.28 -0.21 -3.29
CA VAL A 118 -17.71 0.46 -2.06
C VAL A 118 -18.77 -0.37 -1.32
N ALA A 119 -19.65 -1.05 -2.07
CA ALA A 119 -20.65 -1.98 -1.53
C ALA A 119 -20.01 -3.16 -0.77
N SER A 120 -19.02 -3.82 -1.38
CA SER A 120 -18.29 -4.94 -0.79
C SER A 120 -17.40 -4.52 0.39
N LYS A 121 -16.89 -3.28 0.38
CA LYS A 121 -16.06 -2.74 1.48
C LYS A 121 -16.89 -2.35 2.71
N MET A 122 -18.13 -1.91 2.53
CA MET A 122 -19.06 -1.68 3.66
C MET A 122 -19.42 -2.99 4.37
N ALA A 123 -19.62 -4.08 3.63
CA ALA A 123 -19.92 -5.39 4.21
C ALA A 123 -18.75 -5.99 5.02
N ASN A 124 -17.50 -5.73 4.63
CA ASN A 124 -16.30 -6.31 5.28
C ASN A 124 -15.73 -5.45 6.42
N LYS A 125 -16.28 -4.25 6.67
CA LYS A 125 -15.86 -3.38 7.80
C LYS A 125 -16.64 -3.67 9.09
N ASN A 126 -17.63 -4.58 9.02
CA ASN A 126 -18.57 -4.87 10.09
C ASN A 126 -18.25 -6.20 10.84
N HIS A 127 -17.02 -6.71 10.71
CA HIS A 127 -16.57 -7.92 11.38
C HIS A 127 -15.21 -7.70 12.04
#